data_AF-A0A562IGG2-F1
#
_entry.id   AF-A0A562IGG2-F1
#
_cell.length_a   1.000
_cell.length_b   1.000
_cell.length_c   1.000
_cell.angle_alpha   90.00
_cell.angle_beta   90.00
_cell.angle_gamma   90.00
#
_symmetry.space_group_name_H-M   'P 1'
#
loop_
_entity.id
_entity.type
_entity.pdbx_description
1 polymer ?
#
loop_
_entity_poly.entity_id
_entity_poly.type
_entity_poly.pdbx_seq_one_letter_code
_entity_poly.pdbx_strand_id
1 'polypeptide(L)'
;MHLDVPAASGLRTRPALVPHHRRGFRPEFPDALLRDGLPAVRLERALVDAWPVLPAADRPAPLIRAINERLTTPARVGTALAAA
;
A
#
# COMPACT_ATOMS: atom_id res chain seq x y z
N MET A 1 3.95 2.33 12.29
CA MET A 1 4.41 1.91 10.95
C MET A 1 3.61 0.68 10.54
N HIS A 2 3.07 0.68 9.32
CA HIS A 2 2.40 -0.49 8.74
C HIS A 2 3.34 -1.16 7.73
N LEU A 3 3.37 -2.49 7.72
CA LEU A 3 4.21 -3.28 6.82
C LEU A 3 3.34 -4.31 6.11
N ASP A 4 3.55 -4.49 4.81
CA ASP A 4 3.01 -5.65 4.11
C ASP A 4 4.03 -6.77 4.11
N VAL A 5 3.58 -7.98 4.45
CA VAL A 5 4.44 -9.16 4.58
C VAL A 5 3.79 -10.35 3.89
N PRO A 6 4.58 -11.29 3.34
CA PRO A 6 4.02 -12.54 2.82
C PRO A 6 3.18 -13.25 3.89
N ALA A 7 2.07 -13.88 3.49
CA ALA A 7 1.14 -14.49 4.44
C ALA A 7 1.80 -15.52 5.38
N ALA A 8 2.79 -16.26 4.88
CA ALA A 8 3.56 -17.25 5.63
C ALA A 8 4.64 -16.64 6.55
N SER A 9 4.75 -15.31 6.62
CA SER A 9 5.70 -14.65 7.50
C SER A 9 5.36 -14.91 8.97
N GLY A 10 6.37 -15.22 9.79
CA GLY A 10 6.23 -15.40 11.23
C GLY A 10 6.19 -14.09 12.04
N LEU A 11 6.10 -12.95 11.35
CA LEU A 11 6.10 -11.63 11.98
C LEU A 11 4.84 -11.41 12.81
N ARG A 12 4.99 -10.69 13.93
CA ARG A 12 3.91 -10.35 14.86
C ARG A 12 3.91 -8.85 15.13
N THR A 13 2.74 -8.33 15.47
CA THR A 13 2.58 -6.93 15.89
C THR A 13 3.49 -6.62 17.08
N ARG A 14 4.12 -5.44 17.02
CA ARG A 14 4.93 -4.86 18.10
C ARG A 14 4.55 -3.40 18.29
N PRO A 15 4.90 -2.77 19.43
CA PRO A 15 4.74 -1.33 19.58
C PRO A 15 5.38 -0.59 18.38
N ALA A 16 4.61 0.30 17.75
CA ALA A 16 4.95 1.02 16.53
C ALA A 16 5.01 0.22 15.21
N LEU A 17 4.75 -1.08 15.19
CA LEU A 17 4.85 -1.92 13.97
C LEU A 17 3.66 -2.88 13.83
N VAL A 18 2.89 -2.68 12.76
CA VAL A 18 1.68 -3.45 12.45
C VAL A 18 1.89 -4.18 11.11
N PRO A 19 2.15 -5.50 11.12
CA PRO A 19 2.26 -6.28 9.90
C PRO A 19 0.88 -6.66 9.35
N HIS A 20 0.72 -6.52 8.04
CA HIS A 20 -0.43 -6.95 7.26
C HIS A 20 -0.01 -8.15 6.42
N HIS A 21 -0.54 -9.32 6.74
CA HIS A 21 -0.19 -10.58 6.08
C HIS A 21 -0.98 -10.72 4.78
N ARG A 22 -0.27 -10.74 3.64
CA ARG A 22 -0.88 -10.77 2.31
C ARG A 22 -0.52 -12.03 1.55
N ARG A 23 -1.53 -12.65 0.94
CA ARG A 23 -1.32 -13.78 0.03
C ARG A 23 -0.74 -13.25 -1.29
N GLY A 24 0.27 -13.92 -1.82
CA GLY A 24 0.88 -13.57 -3.10
C GLY A 24 1.82 -12.36 -3.09
N PHE A 25 1.83 -11.56 -2.01
CA PHE A 25 2.71 -10.40 -1.91
C PHE A 25 4.19 -10.79 -1.87
N ARG A 26 4.99 -10.07 -2.65
CA ARG A 26 6.45 -10.13 -2.60
C ARG A 26 7.04 -8.73 -2.35
N PRO A 27 8.08 -8.59 -1.52
CA PRO A 27 8.75 -7.30 -1.31
C PRO A 27 9.67 -6.92 -2.50
N GLU A 28 9.26 -7.27 -3.73
CA GLU A 28 9.96 -6.99 -4.98
C GLU A 28 8.96 -6.47 -6.03
N PHE A 29 9.46 -6.05 -7.19
CA PHE A 29 8.61 -5.79 -8.35
C PHE A 29 7.79 -7.05 -8.70
N PRO A 30 6.47 -6.95 -8.99
CA PRO A 30 5.70 -5.74 -9.28
C PRO A 30 5.01 -5.07 -8.07
N ASP A 31 5.10 -5.65 -6.87
CA ASP A 31 4.34 -5.22 -5.69
C ASP A 31 5.05 -4.09 -4.92
N ALA A 32 6.38 -4.07 -4.97
CA ALA A 32 7.24 -3.08 -4.32
C ALA A 32 8.28 -2.47 -5.28
N LEU A 33 8.74 -1.27 -4.93
CA LEU A 33 9.84 -0.55 -5.57
C LEU A 33 10.89 -0.21 -4.50
N LEU A 34 12.16 -0.08 -4.89
CA LEU A 34 13.19 0.40 -3.98
C LEU A 34 13.11 1.92 -3.84
N ARG A 35 12.99 2.39 -2.60
CA ARG A 35 13.09 3.80 -2.22
C ARG A 35 14.13 3.93 -1.12
N ASP A 36 15.17 4.72 -1.38
CA ASP A 36 16.29 4.91 -0.44
C ASP A 36 16.90 3.57 0.04
N GLY A 37 16.97 2.58 -0.87
CA GLY A 37 17.49 1.23 -0.59
C GLY A 37 16.51 0.29 0.13
N LEU A 38 15.29 0.74 0.43
CA LEU A 38 14.27 -0.05 1.13
C LEU A 38 13.09 -0.41 0.20
N PRO A 39 12.55 -1.64 0.24
CA PRO A 39 11.31 -1.97 -0.45
C PRO A 39 10.14 -1.17 0.10
N ALA A 40 9.48 -0.42 -0.78
CA ALA A 40 8.28 0.34 -0.51
C ALA A 40 7.16 -0.10 -1.46
N VAL A 41 5.95 -0.30 -0.94
CA VAL A 41 4.79 -0.59 -1.78
C VAL A 41 4.56 0.51 -2.79
N ARG A 42 4.08 0.13 -3.96
CA ARG A 42 3.74 1.09 -5.01
C ARG A 42 2.66 2.06 -4.53
N LEU A 43 2.75 3.31 -4.98
CA LEU A 43 1.83 4.38 -4.59
C LEU A 43 0.37 3.99 -4.79
N GLU A 44 0.03 3.39 -5.93
CA GLU A 44 -1.36 2.97 -6.22
C GLU A 44 -1.89 1.99 -5.19
N ARG A 45 -1.05 1.02 -4.82
CA ARG A 45 -1.41 -0.01 -3.85
C ARG A 45 -1.50 0.58 -2.44
N ALA A 46 -0.55 1.45 -2.08
CA ALA A 46 -0.55 2.16 -0.81
C ALA A 46 -1.83 2.99 -0.60
N LEU A 47 -2.34 3.63 -1.66
CA LEU A 47 -3.59 4.41 -1.60
C LEU A 47 -4.81 3.52 -1.30
N VAL A 48 -4.90 2.34 -1.91
CA VAL A 48 -5.98 1.37 -1.68
C VAL A 48 -5.86 0.76 -0.28
N ASP A 49 -4.66 0.33 0.10
CA ASP A 49 -4.39 -0.33 1.38
C ASP A 49 -4.52 0.61 2.58
N ALA A 50 -4.46 1.92 2.36
CA ALA A 50 -4.68 2.92 3.41
C ALA A 50 -6.17 3.09 3.79
N TRP A 51 -7.13 2.67 2.95
CA TRP A 51 -8.55 2.91 3.24
C TRP A 51 -9.08 2.32 4.55
N PRO A 52 -8.71 1.08 4.95
CA PRO A 52 -9.15 0.51 6.22
C PRO A 52 -8.56 1.21 7.45
N VAL A 53 -7.41 1.89 7.30
CA VAL A 53 -6.74 2.59 8.41
C VAL A 53 -7.16 4.06 8.53
N LEU A 54 -7.84 4.60 7.52
CA LEU A 54 -8.32 5.98 7.50
C LEU A 54 -9.81 6.06 7.90
N PRO A 55 -10.23 7.13 8.63
CA PRO A 55 -11.63 7.46 8.78
C PRO A 55 -12.32 7.58 7.40
N ALA A 56 -13.57 7.16 7.30
CA ALA A 56 -14.28 7.09 6.02
C ALA A 56 -14.30 8.44 5.27
N ALA A 57 -14.42 9.55 6.01
CA ALA A 57 -14.40 10.91 5.48
C ALA A 57 -13.06 11.30 4.83
N ASP A 58 -11.95 10.72 5.29
CA ASP A 58 -10.59 11.10 4.86
C ASP A 58 -10.07 10.23 3.71
N ARG A 59 -10.73 9.09 3.42
CA ARG A 59 -10.31 8.15 2.37
C ARG A 59 -10.13 8.77 0.98
N PRO A 60 -10.97 9.72 0.52
CA PRO A 60 -10.80 10.31 -0.81
C PRO A 60 -9.60 11.26 -0.92
N ALA A 61 -9.22 11.92 0.17
CA ALA A 61 -8.27 13.03 0.12
C ALA A 61 -6.87 12.61 -0.38
N PRO A 62 -6.24 11.51 0.08
CA PRO A 62 -4.96 11.04 -0.46
C PRO A 62 -5.02 10.69 -1.95
N LEU A 63 -6.12 10.08 -2.39
CA LEU A 63 -6.33 9.70 -3.79
C LEU A 63 -6.44 10.94 -4.70
N ILE A 64 -7.30 11.89 -4.32
CA ILE A 64 -7.49 13.15 -5.04
C ILE A 64 -6.17 13.90 -5.16
N ARG A 65 -5.44 14.00 -4.05
CA ARG A 65 -4.13 14.67 -4.01
C ARG A 65 -3.13 13.99 -4.95
N ALA A 66 -2.97 12.67 -4.88
CA ALA A 66 -2.02 11.94 -5.71
C ALA A 66 -2.30 12.08 -7.22
N ILE A 67 -3.58 12.16 -7.61
CA ILE A 67 -3.99 12.40 -9.00
C ILE A 67 -3.70 13.85 -9.41
N ASN A 68 -4.11 14.83 -8.58
CA ASN A 68 -3.91 16.25 -8.87
C ASN A 68 -2.42 16.62 -8.98
N GLU A 69 -1.58 16.03 -8.14
CA GLU A 69 -0.12 16.18 -8.18
C GLU A 69 0.56 15.34 -9.28
N ARG A 70 -0.22 14.66 -10.13
CA ARG A 70 0.25 13.83 -11.26
C ARG A 70 1.20 12.70 -10.83
N LEU A 71 1.07 12.20 -9.62
CA LEU A 71 1.87 11.08 -9.09
C LEU A 71 1.34 9.72 -9.55
N THR A 72 0.07 9.65 -9.93
CA THR A 72 -0.58 8.45 -10.49
C THR A 72 -1.78 8.83 -11.37
N THR A 73 -2.51 7.83 -11.88
CA THR A 73 -3.75 8.01 -12.66
C THR A 73 -4.89 7.20 -12.06
N PRO A 74 -6.16 7.62 -12.26
CA PRO A 74 -7.32 6.83 -11.84
C PRO A 74 -7.29 5.39 -12.37
N ALA A 75 -6.86 5.20 -13.62
CA ALA A 75 -6.75 3.87 -14.23
C ALA A 75 -5.75 2.97 -13.50
N ARG A 76 -4.56 3.48 -13.14
CA ARG A 76 -3.54 2.71 -12.42
C ARG A 76 -4.01 2.34 -11.00
N VAL A 77 -4.73 3.24 -10.33
CA VAL A 77 -5.35 2.94 -9.03
C VAL A 77 -6.46 1.90 -9.18
N GLY A 78 -7.28 1.98 -10.24
CA GLY A 78 -8.29 0.99 -10.57
C GLY A 78 -7.70 -0.42 -10.77
N THR A 79 -6.56 -0.52 -11.47
CA THR A 79 -5.82 -1.79 -11.58
C THR A 79 -5.37 -2.32 -10.23
N ALA A 80 -4.83 -1.46 -9.35
CA ALA A 80 -4.39 -1.86 -8.02
C ALA A 80 -5.56 -2.31 -7.12
N LEU A 81 -6.72 -1.67 -7.24
CA LEU A 81 -7.95 -2.04 -6.53
C LEU A 81 -8.50 -3.39 -7.01
N ALA A 82 -8.49 -3.65 -8.33
CA ALA A 82 -8.93 -4.93 -8.88
C ALA A 82 -8.04 -6.11 -8.45
N ALA A 83 -6.78 -5.83 -8.07
CA ALA A 83 -5.83 -6.79 -7.55
C ALA A 83 -5.79 -6.87 -6.01
N ALA A 84 -6.70 -6.17 -5.30
CA ALA A 84 -6.76 -6.14 -3.83
C ALA A 84 -7.68 -7.21 -3.25
#